data_AF-A0A9J6A4A8-F1
#
_entry.id   AF-A0A9J6A4A8-F1
#
_cell.length_a   1.000
_cell.length_b   1.000
_cell.length_c   1.000
_cell.angle_alpha   90.00
_cell.angle_beta   90.00
_cell.angle_gamma   90.00
#
_symmetry.space_group_name_H-M   'P 1'
#
loop_
_entity.id
_entity.type
_entity.pdbx_description
1 polymer ?
#
loop_
_entity_poly.entity_id
_entity_poly.type
_entity_poly.pdbx_seq_one_letter_code
_entity_poly.pdbx_strand_id
1 'polypeptide(L)'
;MICVEVRLSTQIIPKKESFKYLRSVIQGSRDIDDDVTYLIGVVWTKWRLASRVLCDKKISPRLKGKFYRVIVKPALLYEAEC
;
A
#
# COMPACT_ATOMS: atom_id res chain seq x y z
N MET A 1 10.62 -26.25 -4.99
CA MET A 1 11.37 -25.34 -5.87
C MET A 1 11.04 -25.73 -7.31
N ILE A 2 9.93 -25.22 -7.86
CA ILE A 2 9.52 -25.48 -9.25
C ILE A 2 9.48 -24.13 -9.94
N CYS A 3 10.39 -23.88 -10.88
CA CYS A 3 10.33 -22.70 -11.74
C CYS A 3 9.31 -22.97 -12.84
N VAL A 4 8.16 -22.30 -12.78
CA VAL A 4 7.19 -22.31 -13.88
C VAL A 4 7.79 -21.49 -15.03
N GLU A 5 8.08 -22.14 -16.15
CA GLU A 5 8.56 -21.48 -17.37
C GLU A 5 7.35 -20.84 -18.07
N VAL A 6 7.28 -19.50 -18.08
CA VAL A 6 6.17 -18.76 -18.72
C VAL A 6 6.55 -18.49 -20.18
N ARG A 7 5.76 -19.02 -21.12
CA ARG A 7 5.94 -18.82 -22.57
C ARG A 7 4.82 -17.94 -23.11
N LEU A 8 5.17 -16.84 -23.78
CA LEU A 8 4.21 -16.01 -24.51
C LEU A 8 4.37 -16.29 -26.01
N SER A 9 3.33 -16.92 -26.59
CA SER A 9 3.21 -17.32 -27.99
C SER A 9 4.31 -18.31 -28.46
N THR A 10 5.56 -17.87 -28.59
CA THR A 10 6.70 -18.67 -29.07
C THR A 10 8.05 -18.20 -28.51
N GLN A 11 8.09 -17.14 -27.68
CA GLN A 11 9.32 -16.56 -27.15
C GLN A 11 9.49 -16.91 -25.66
N ILE A 12 10.65 -17.45 -25.30
CA ILE A 12 11.02 -17.74 -23.91
C ILE A 12 11.41 -16.41 -23.26
N ILE A 13 10.65 -15.98 -22.25
CA ILE A 13 10.99 -14.78 -21.48
C ILE A 13 12.12 -15.15 -20.53
N PRO A 14 13.33 -14.58 -20.67
CA PRO A 14 14.40 -14.81 -19.72
C PRO A 14 13.93 -14.33 -18.35
N LYS A 15 13.99 -15.21 -17.35
CA LYS A 15 13.60 -14.90 -15.97
C LYS A 15 14.48 -13.76 -15.46
N LYS A 16 13.93 -12.55 -15.38
CA LYS A 16 14.63 -11.39 -14.85
C LYS A 16 14.55 -11.44 -13.32
N GLU A 17 15.70 -11.33 -12.65
CA GLU A 17 15.76 -11.47 -11.19
C GLU A 17 14.97 -10.38 -10.45
N SER A 18 14.81 -9.19 -11.05
CA SER A 18 14.06 -8.07 -10.48
C SER A 18 13.26 -7.28 -11.53
N PHE A 19 12.03 -6.88 -11.17
CA PHE A 19 11.14 -6.06 -11.99
C PHE A 19 10.61 -4.87 -11.18
N LYS A 20 10.62 -3.66 -11.73
CA LYS A 20 10.01 -2.49 -11.07
C LYS A 20 8.53 -2.42 -11.40
N TYR A 21 7.67 -2.52 -10.39
CA TYR A 21 6.22 -2.39 -10.56
C TYR A 21 5.65 -1.45 -9.49
N LEU A 22 4.86 -0.46 -9.88
CA LEU A 22 4.18 0.46 -8.95
C LEU A 22 5.07 0.96 -7.78
N ARG A 23 6.35 1.23 -8.08
CA ARG A 23 7.36 1.73 -7.14
C ARG A 23 7.99 0.70 -6.18
N SER A 24 7.58 -0.56 -6.21
CA SER A 24 8.28 -1.68 -5.55
C SER A 24 9.13 -2.48 -6.55
N VAL A 25 10.18 -3.12 -6.05
CA VAL A 25 11.03 -4.00 -6.85
C VAL A 25 10.61 -5.44 -6.57
N ILE A 26 9.94 -6.04 -7.53
CA ILE A 26 9.54 -7.45 -7.53
C ILE A 26 10.78 -8.28 -7.82
N GLN A 27 11.48 -8.71 -6.77
CA GLN A 27 12.55 -9.70 -6.85
C GLN A 27 11.97 -11.09 -6.58
N GLY A 28 12.55 -12.16 -7.15
CA GLY A 28 12.07 -13.54 -6.96
C GLY A 28 12.16 -14.09 -5.52
N SER A 29 12.48 -13.23 -4.55
CA SER A 29 12.71 -13.49 -3.12
C SER A 29 11.75 -12.69 -2.24
N ARG A 30 11.78 -12.99 -0.94
CA ARG A 30 10.96 -12.46 0.16
C ARG A 30 10.92 -10.92 0.28
N ASP A 31 11.79 -10.19 -0.42
CA ASP A 31 11.96 -8.73 -0.35
C ASP A 31 10.69 -7.94 -0.69
N ILE A 32 9.80 -8.47 -1.53
CA ILE A 32 8.53 -7.80 -1.86
C ILE A 32 7.66 -7.65 -0.61
N ASP A 33 7.63 -8.70 0.21
CA ASP A 33 6.84 -8.73 1.43
C ASP A 33 7.41 -7.76 2.47
N ASP A 34 8.74 -7.66 2.56
CA ASP A 34 9.43 -6.72 3.45
C ASP A 34 9.19 -5.25 3.05
N ASP A 35 9.28 -4.93 1.76
CA ASP A 35 9.00 -3.57 1.24
C ASP A 35 7.52 -3.19 1.45
N VAL A 36 6.60 -4.10 1.18
CA VAL A 36 5.16 -3.87 1.37
C VAL A 36 4.83 -3.73 2.86
N THR A 37 5.41 -4.58 3.71
CA THR A 37 5.25 -4.51 5.17
C THR A 37 5.79 -3.19 5.72
N TYR A 38 6.93 -2.73 5.21
CA TYR A 38 7.48 -1.41 5.56
C TYR A 38 6.53 -0.28 5.16
N LEU A 39 6.01 -0.29 3.93
CA LEU A 39 5.07 0.73 3.45
C LEU A 39 3.76 0.74 4.26
N ILE A 40 3.21 -0.44 4.57
CA ILE A 40 2.03 -0.58 5.43
C ILE A 40 2.32 0.00 6.82
N GLY A 41 3.50 -0.29 7.39
CA GLY A 41 3.93 0.27 8.67
C GLY A 41 4.02 1.79 8.66
N VAL A 42 4.57 2.38 7.59
CA VAL A 42 4.66 3.84 7.41
C VAL A 42 3.26 4.46 7.28
N VAL A 43 2.39 3.87 6.47
CA VAL A 43 1.01 4.33 6.28
C VAL A 43 0.22 4.24 7.59
N TRP A 44 0.35 3.13 8.31
CA TRP A 44 -0.31 2.91 9.60
C TRP A 44 0.14 3.90 10.67
N THR A 45 1.43 4.23 10.70
CA THR A 45 1.98 5.23 11.63
C THR A 45 1.41 6.62 11.33
N LYS A 46 1.34 7.00 10.05
CA LYS A 46 0.70 8.27 9.63
C LYS A 46 -0.78 8.30 9.95
N TRP A 47 -1.49 7.18 9.75
CA TRP A 47 -2.90 7.04 10.10
C TRP A 47 -3.13 7.20 11.61
N ARG A 48 -2.30 6.56 12.45
CA ARG A 48 -2.35 6.72 13.92
C ARG A 48 -2.14 8.16 14.37
N LEU A 49 -1.27 8.91 13.71
CA LEU A 49 -1.08 10.33 14.01
C LEU A 49 -2.31 11.15 13.63
N ALA A 50 -2.86 10.93 12.43
CA ALA A 50 -4.06 11.62 11.98
C ALA A 50 -5.29 11.28 12.85
N SER A 51 -5.43 10.03 13.30
CA SER A 51 -6.53 9.61 14.16
C SER A 51 -6.43 10.23 15.56
N ARG A 52 -5.22 10.38 16.12
CA ARG A 52 -5.01 11.11 17.37
C ARG A 52 -5.44 12.57 17.28
N VAL A 53 -5.10 13.23 16.16
CA VAL A 53 -5.54 14.60 15.86
C VAL A 53 -7.07 14.68 15.80
N LEU A 54 -7.73 13.69 15.17
CA LEU A 54 -9.19 13.60 15.13
C LEU A 54 -9.86 13.34 16.50
N CYS A 55 -9.24 12.51 17.34
CA CYS A 55 -9.74 12.15 18.67
C CYS A 55 -9.54 13.26 19.70
N ASP A 56 -8.67 14.24 19.44
CA ASP A 56 -8.47 15.37 20.33
C ASP A 56 -9.76 16.21 20.42
N LYS A 57 -10.24 16.42 21.65
CA LYS A 57 -11.43 17.23 21.95
C LYS A 57 -11.21 18.72 21.66
N LYS A 58 -9.95 19.17 21.59
CA LYS A 58 -9.57 20.57 21.33
C LYS A 58 -9.71 20.97 19.85
N ILE A 59 -9.86 20.02 18.93
CA ILE A 59 -9.98 20.33 17.50
C ILE A 59 -11.41 20.74 17.15
N SER A 60 -11.52 21.87 16.44
CA SER A 60 -12.81 22.40 16.02
C SER A 60 -13.60 21.38 15.16
N PRO A 61 -14.93 21.30 15.32
CA PRO A 61 -15.78 20.41 14.53
C PRO A 61 -15.62 20.60 13.00
N ARG A 62 -15.36 21.83 12.56
CA ARG A 62 -15.16 22.17 11.15
C ARG A 62 -13.89 21.54 10.56
N LEU A 63 -12.81 21.47 11.35
CA LEU A 63 -11.59 20.77 10.97
C LEU A 63 -11.79 19.25 10.94
N LYS A 64 -12.50 18.69 11.93
CA LYS A 64 -12.85 17.25 11.93
C LYS A 64 -13.67 16.86 10.70
N GLY A 65 -14.64 17.69 10.31
CA GLY A 65 -15.43 17.46 9.08
C GLY A 65 -14.58 17.47 7.80
N LYS A 66 -13.61 18.39 7.69
CA LYS A 66 -12.68 18.41 6.54
C LYS A 66 -11.78 17.17 6.51
N PHE A 67 -11.19 16.81 7.66
CA PHE A 67 -10.36 15.61 7.78
C PHE A 67 -11.15 14.34 7.45
N TYR A 68 -12.38 14.22 7.94
CA TYR A 68 -13.23 13.08 7.64
C TYR A 68 -13.48 12.93 6.13
N ARG A 69 -13.79 14.03 5.44
CA ARG A 69 -14.05 14.00 3.99
C ARG A 69 -12.80 13.71 3.15
N VAL A 70 -11.62 14.19 3.56
CA VAL A 70 -10.38 14.11 2.77
C VAL A 70 -9.57 12.86 3.07
N ILE A 71 -9.59 12.37 4.31
CA ILE A 71 -8.70 11.28 4.76
C ILE A 71 -9.51 10.02 5.11
N VAL A 72 -10.61 10.17 5.84
CA VAL A 72 -11.39 9.01 6.32
C VAL A 72 -12.28 8.41 5.24
N LYS A 73 -13.01 9.26 4.50
CA LYS A 73 -13.92 8.80 3.45
C LYS A 73 -13.21 8.05 2.31
N PRO A 74 -12.06 8.50 1.77
CA PRO A 74 -11.34 7.73 0.76
C PRO A 74 -10.78 6.40 1.27
N ALA A 75 -10.31 6.36 2.52
CA ALA A 75 -9.81 5.12 3.13
C ALA A 75 -10.94 4.07 3.27
N LEU A 76 -12.13 4.49 3.72
CA LEU A 76 -13.30 3.61 3.82
C LEU A 76 -13.80 3.12 2.46
N LEU A 77 -13.74 3.97 1.42
CA LEU A 77 -14.13 3.57 0.07
C LEU A 77 -13.16 2.53 -0.50
N TYR A 78 -11.86 2.69 -0.27
CA TYR A 78 -10.86 1.70 -0.68
C TYR A 78 -11.08 0.36 0.04
N GLU A 79 -11.39 0.36 1.34
CA GLU A 79 -11.74 -0.87 2.07
C GLU A 79 -13.05 -1.51 1.59
N ALA A 80 -13.97 -0.75 1.01
CA ALA A 80 -15.22 -1.28 0.48
C ALA A 80 -15.09 -1.82 -0.97
N GLU A 81 -14.03 -1.44 -1.68
CA GLU A 81 -13.74 -1.90 -3.06
C GLU A 81 -12.84 -3.15 -3.10
N CYS A 82 -12.22 -3.53 -1.98
CA CYS A 82 -11.37 -4.72 -1.83
C CYS A 82 -12.11 -5.96 -1.30
#